data_AF-A0A6I9NGU6-F1
#
_entry.id   AF-A0A6I9NGU6-F1
#
_cell.length_a   1.000
_cell.length_b   1.000
_cell.length_c   1.000
_cell.angle_alpha   90.00
_cell.angle_beta   90.00
_cell.angle_gamma   90.00
#
_symmetry.space_group_name_H-M   'P 1'
#
loop_
_entity.id
_entity.type
_entity.pdbx_description
1 polymer ?
#
loop_
_entity_poly.entity_id
_entity_poly.type
_entity_poly.pdbx_seq_one_letter_code
_entity_poly.pdbx_strand_id
1 'polypeptide(L)'
;MFRQTKGVLQKLRYLSFNGQQHTWRLKSTKAQERACQYQAGQKIHGFTVREVVVVPDLFLTAVKLTHDKTGAQYLHAARDDANNLF
;
A
#
# COMPACT_ATOMS: atom_id res chain seq x y z
N MET A 1 70.02 3.14 17.35
CA MET A 1 69.69 4.28 16.45
C MET A 1 69.55 3.74 15.03
N PHE A 2 68.42 4.06 14.37
CA PHE A 2 68.16 3.96 12.91
C PHE A 2 68.00 2.56 12.26
N ARG A 3 66.78 2.21 11.77
CA ARG A 3 66.40 2.18 10.32
C ARG A 3 65.10 1.41 9.98
N GLN A 4 64.24 2.07 9.18
CA GLN A 4 63.44 1.59 8.01
C GLN A 4 62.30 0.56 8.26
N THR A 5 60.99 0.85 8.15
CA THR A 5 60.06 1.13 7.01
C THR A 5 59.42 -0.09 6.30
N LYS A 6 58.14 0.10 5.88
CA LYS A 6 57.26 -0.62 4.91
C LYS A 6 56.50 -1.85 5.45
N GLY A 7 55.21 -2.12 5.17
CA GLY A 7 54.16 -1.44 4.40
C GLY A 7 52.94 -2.37 4.20
N VAL A 8 51.72 -1.80 4.34
CA VAL A 8 50.43 -1.98 3.61
C VAL A 8 49.74 -3.37 3.42
N LEU A 9 48.40 -3.29 3.38
CA LEU A 9 47.32 -4.23 2.96
C LEU A 9 46.74 -5.10 4.10
N GLN A 10 45.42 -5.30 4.28
CA GLN A 10 44.27 -5.11 3.37
C GLN A 10 42.95 -5.13 4.16
N LYS A 11 42.06 -4.17 3.85
CA LYS A 11 40.60 -4.28 3.66
C LYS A 11 39.88 -5.54 4.18
N LEU A 12 39.01 -5.38 5.19
CA LEU A 12 37.82 -6.23 5.39
C LEU A 12 36.67 -5.32 5.84
N ARG A 13 35.91 -4.82 4.87
CA ARG A 13 34.53 -5.25 4.53
C ARG A 13 33.50 -4.69 5.52
N TYR A 14 32.84 -3.64 5.04
CA TYR A 14 31.54 -3.16 5.45
C TYR A 14 30.60 -4.30 5.88
N LEU A 15 30.44 -4.49 7.18
CA LEU A 15 29.26 -5.16 7.72
C LEU A 15 28.15 -4.11 7.75
N SER A 16 27.44 -4.01 6.63
CA SER A 16 26.13 -3.35 6.60
C SER A 16 25.19 -4.22 7.43
N PHE A 17 24.90 -3.81 8.66
CA PHE A 17 23.79 -4.36 9.42
C PHE A 17 22.53 -3.87 8.72
N ASN A 18 21.95 -4.75 7.92
CA ASN A 18 20.73 -4.53 7.16
C ASN A 18 19.65 -4.03 8.14
N GLY A 19 19.18 -2.81 7.90
CA GLY A 19 18.23 -2.13 8.78
C GLY A 19 17.03 -3.02 9.06
N GLN A 20 16.77 -3.24 10.34
CA GLN A 20 15.52 -3.79 10.84
C GLN A 20 14.38 -2.89 10.35
N GLN A 21 13.77 -3.24 9.21
CA GLN A 21 12.60 -2.56 8.70
C GLN A 21 11.41 -2.91 9.59
N HIS A 22 11.17 -2.06 10.59
CA HIS A 22 9.89 -1.73 11.21
C HIS A 22 8.78 -2.80 11.15
N THR A 23 8.63 -3.55 12.24
CA THR A 23 7.50 -4.46 12.52
C THR A 23 6.20 -3.71 12.88
N TRP A 24 5.76 -2.74 12.07
CA TRP A 24 4.49 -2.00 12.29
C TRP A 24 3.40 -2.30 11.28
N ARG A 25 3.65 -3.15 10.26
CA ARG A 25 2.55 -3.70 9.45
C ARG A 25 1.90 -4.83 10.25
N LEU A 26 0.99 -4.45 11.16
CA LEU A 26 -0.15 -5.30 11.52
C LEU A 26 -0.67 -5.92 10.21
N LYS A 27 -0.83 -7.24 10.18
CA LYS A 27 -1.27 -8.01 9.01
C LYS A 27 -2.61 -7.42 8.51
N SER A 28 -2.53 -6.46 7.59
CA SER A 28 -3.71 -5.84 7.01
C SER A 28 -4.35 -6.85 6.07
N THR A 29 -5.66 -6.99 6.16
CA THR A 29 -6.43 -7.78 5.18
C THR A 29 -6.38 -7.12 3.81
N LYS A 30 -6.54 -7.94 2.77
CA LYS A 30 -6.37 -7.48 1.39
C LYS A 30 -7.35 -6.33 1.08
N ALA A 31 -6.95 -5.39 0.23
CA ALA A 31 -7.78 -4.22 -0.07
C ALA A 31 -9.17 -4.61 -0.62
N GLN A 32 -9.23 -5.66 -1.44
CA GLN A 32 -10.46 -6.23 -1.99
C GLN A 32 -11.40 -6.70 -0.87
N GLU A 33 -10.87 -7.42 0.12
CA GLU A 33 -11.63 -7.96 1.25
C GLU A 33 -12.23 -6.85 2.10
N ARG A 34 -11.48 -5.77 2.33
CA ARG A 34 -11.96 -4.59 3.04
C ARG A 34 -13.07 -3.89 2.27
N ALA A 35 -12.91 -3.73 0.96
CA ALA A 35 -13.91 -3.09 0.11
C ALA A 35 -15.23 -3.89 0.00
N CYS A 36 -15.16 -5.23 0.09
CA CYS A 36 -16.37 -6.07 0.13
C CYS A 36 -17.24 -5.85 1.37
N GLN A 37 -16.71 -5.21 2.42
CA GLN A 37 -17.45 -4.92 3.65
C GLN A 37 -18.40 -3.74 3.50
N TYR A 38 -18.22 -2.91 2.46
CA TYR A 38 -19.15 -1.83 2.18
C TYR A 38 -20.52 -2.37 1.77
N GLN A 39 -21.56 -1.64 2.17
CA GLN A 39 -22.94 -1.98 1.85
C GLN A 39 -23.55 -0.91 0.94
N ALA A 40 -24.37 -1.33 -0.01
CA ALA A 40 -25.16 -0.39 -0.80
C ALA A 40 -26.04 0.46 0.13
N GLY A 41 -26.08 1.77 -0.10
CA GLY A 41 -26.74 2.75 0.76
C GLY A 41 -25.88 3.31 1.90
N GLN A 42 -24.69 2.73 2.17
CA GLN A 42 -23.78 3.25 3.18
C GLN A 42 -23.30 4.67 2.82
N LYS A 43 -23.31 5.57 3.79
CA LYS A 43 -22.84 6.95 3.64
C LYS A 43 -21.42 7.13 4.16
N ILE A 44 -20.57 7.75 3.35
CA ILE A 44 -19.15 7.97 3.63
C ILE A 44 -18.78 9.37 3.16
N HIS A 45 -18.49 10.28 4.09
CA HIS A 45 -18.00 11.63 3.80
C HIS A 45 -18.75 12.39 2.69
N GLY A 46 -20.09 12.31 2.69
CA GLY A 46 -20.93 12.98 1.69
C GLY A 46 -21.17 12.18 0.40
N PHE A 47 -20.65 10.97 0.30
CA PHE A 47 -20.97 10.02 -0.76
C PHE A 47 -21.87 8.90 -0.25
N THR A 48 -22.75 8.41 -1.10
CA THR A 48 -23.52 7.19 -0.87
C THR A 48 -22.98 6.07 -1.77
N VAL A 49 -22.67 4.92 -1.16
CA VAL A 49 -22.30 3.70 -1.89
C VAL A 49 -23.52 3.21 -2.67
N ARG A 50 -23.36 3.07 -3.98
CA ARG A 50 -24.42 2.56 -4.87
C ARG A 50 -24.30 1.07 -5.09
N GLU A 51 -23.08 0.60 -5.29
CA GLU A 51 -22.83 -0.77 -5.71
C GLU A 51 -21.43 -1.20 -5.26
N VAL A 52 -21.30 -2.48 -4.90
CA VAL A 52 -20.04 -3.14 -4.58
C VAL A 52 -19.99 -4.40 -5.42
N VAL A 53 -18.98 -4.52 -6.28
CA VAL A 53 -18.84 -5.64 -7.22
C VAL A 53 -17.43 -6.21 -7.12
N VAL A 54 -17.33 -7.52 -6.91
CA VAL A 54 -16.05 -8.23 -7.00
C VAL A 54 -15.78 -8.55 -8.46
N VAL A 55 -14.60 -8.17 -8.95
CA VAL A 55 -14.14 -8.44 -10.31
C VAL A 55 -12.91 -9.34 -10.22
N PRO A 56 -13.09 -10.67 -10.17
CA PRO A 56 -12.01 -11.61 -9.91
C PRO A 56 -10.94 -11.61 -11.00
N ASP A 57 -11.33 -11.45 -12.27
CA ASP A 57 -10.43 -11.43 -13.43
C ASP A 57 -9.40 -10.29 -13.36
N LEU A 58 -9.76 -9.19 -12.67
CA LEU A 58 -8.90 -8.03 -12.44
C LEU A 58 -8.32 -7.97 -11.02
N PHE A 59 -8.61 -8.98 -10.19
CA PHE A 59 -8.22 -9.07 -8.78
C PHE A 59 -8.59 -7.81 -7.99
N LEU A 60 -9.77 -7.23 -8.21
CA LEU A 60 -10.20 -6.01 -7.53
C LEU A 60 -11.66 -6.07 -7.08
N THR A 61 -12.02 -5.18 -6.16
CA THR A 61 -13.42 -4.89 -5.80
C THR A 61 -13.74 -3.47 -6.24
N ALA A 62 -14.72 -3.31 -7.11
CA ALA A 62 -15.20 -2.02 -7.58
C ALA A 62 -16.31 -1.51 -6.66
N VAL A 63 -16.16 -0.30 -6.12
CA VAL A 63 -17.16 0.38 -5.32
C VAL A 63 -17.60 1.63 -6.06
N LYS A 64 -18.87 1.65 -6.48
CA LYS A 64 -19.48 2.83 -7.10
C LYS A 64 -20.09 3.71 -6.02
N LEU A 65 -19.78 4.99 -6.04
CA LEU A 65 -20.35 5.98 -5.13
C LEU A 65 -20.91 7.17 -5.90
N THR A 66 -21.84 7.87 -5.26
CA THR A 66 -22.37 9.15 -5.77
C THR A 66 -22.31 10.17 -4.65
N HIS A 67 -21.79 11.35 -4.93
CA HIS A 67 -21.78 12.46 -3.98
C HIS A 67 -23.21 13.01 -3.79
N ASP A 68 -23.68 13.06 -2.55
CA ASP A 68 -25.07 13.41 -2.19
C ASP A 68 -25.43 14.83 -2.62
N LYS A 69 -24.49 15.79 -2.54
CA LYS A 69 -24.77 17.21 -2.82
C LYS A 69 -24.62 17.59 -4.29
N THR A 70 -23.60 17.06 -4.95
CA THR A 70 -23.26 17.48 -6.33
C THR A 70 -23.66 16.45 -7.39
N GLY A 71 -24.02 15.22 -6.99
CA GLY A 71 -24.27 14.13 -7.91
C GLY A 71 -23.01 13.58 -8.60
N ALA A 72 -21.81 14.05 -8.23
CA ALA A 72 -20.57 13.57 -8.80
C ALA A 72 -20.42 12.05 -8.62
N GLN A 73 -20.06 11.36 -9.69
CA GLN A 73 -19.85 9.92 -9.68
C GLN A 73 -18.42 9.61 -9.29
N TYR A 74 -18.22 8.56 -8.49
CA TYR A 74 -16.92 8.12 -8.04
C TYR A 74 -16.82 6.60 -8.17
N LEU A 75 -15.68 6.12 -8.66
CA LEU A 75 -15.38 4.70 -8.77
C LEU A 75 -14.09 4.41 -8.00
N HIS A 76 -14.21 3.62 -6.93
CA HIS A 76 -13.05 3.12 -6.22
C HIS A 76 -12.75 1.68 -6.66
N ALA A 77 -11.60 1.46 -7.29
CA ALA A 77 -11.11 0.15 -7.66
C ALA A 77 -10.13 -0.36 -6.59
N ALA A 78 -10.64 -1.06 -5.58
CA ALA A 78 -9.83 -1.57 -4.49
C ALA A 78 -9.01 -2.78 -4.94
N ARG A 79 -7.69 -2.62 -5.01
CA ARG A 79 -6.73 -3.67 -5.33
C ARG A 79 -5.54 -3.58 -4.38
N ASP A 80 -4.90 -4.71 -4.11
CA ASP A 80 -3.68 -4.77 -3.33
C ASP A 80 -2.47 -4.35 -4.18
N ASP A 81 -2.43 -3.07 -4.55
CA ASP A 81 -1.38 -2.42 -5.33
C ASP A 81 -0.94 -1.14 -4.60
N ALA A 82 0.37 -0.93 -4.47
CA ALA A 82 0.92 0.25 -3.81
C ALA A 82 0.95 1.48 -4.72
N ASN A 83 0.87 1.29 -6.04
CA ASN A 83 0.87 2.36 -7.03
C ASN A 83 -0.55 2.89 -7.26
N ASN A 84 -0.96 3.87 -6.45
CA ASN A 84 -2.31 4.42 -6.47
C ASN A 84 -2.50 5.47 -7.59
N LEU A 85 -3.72 5.55 -8.13
CA LEU A 85 -4.16 6.55 -9.12
C LEU A 85 -5.51 7.12 -8.66
N PHE A 86 -5.76 8.41 -8.93
CA PHE A 86 -6.97 9.14 -8.54
C PHE A 86 -7.56 9.94 -9.70
#